data_AF-A0A7H4PDD5-F1
#
_entry.id   AF-A0A7H4PDD5-F1
#
_cell.length_a   1.000
_cell.length_b   1.000
_cell.length_c   1.000
_cell.angle_alpha   90.00
_cell.angle_beta   90.00
_cell.angle_gamma   90.00
#
_symmetry.space_group_name_H-M   'P 1'
#
loop_
_entity.id
_entity.type
_entity.pdbx_description
1 polymer ?
#
loop_
_entity_poly.entity_id
_entity_poly.type
_entity_poly.pdbx_seq_one_letter_code
_entity_poly.pdbx_strand_id
1 'polypeptide(L)'
;MAKVTFGGEADTTNSDYFRNQATDSPATGVAVAIFDNKGALLKNNTEGADVDITSGTATIPFTVKLAKSGADAPTKGAVQTTVTYNVTYY
;
A
#
# COMPACT_ATOMS: atom_id res chain seq x y z
N MET A 1 6.70 8.73 -19.69
CA MET A 1 5.63 8.27 -18.77
C MET A 1 6.26 7.98 -17.42
N ALA A 2 5.52 7.98 -16.31
CA ALA A 2 6.08 7.56 -15.03
C ALA A 2 5.30 6.40 -14.43
N LYS A 3 5.95 5.61 -13.57
CA LYS A 3 5.32 4.57 -12.78
C LYS A 3 5.66 4.76 -11.32
N VAL A 4 4.69 4.45 -10.47
CA VAL A 4 4.84 4.53 -9.02
C VAL A 4 4.97 3.13 -8.44
N THR A 5 5.90 2.96 -7.50
CA THR A 5 6.01 1.76 -6.66
C THR A 5 5.94 2.19 -5.20
N PHE A 6 5.05 1.54 -4.43
CA PHE A 6 5.09 1.61 -2.97
C PHE A 6 5.80 0.35 -2.45
N GLY A 7 6.98 0.53 -1.86
CA GLY A 7 7.74 -0.54 -1.24
C GLY A 7 7.63 -0.54 0.28
N GLY A 8 7.67 -1.71 0.89
CA GLY A 8 7.62 -1.83 2.35
C GLY A 8 7.62 -3.29 2.80
N GLU A 9 7.45 -3.51 4.10
CA GLU A 9 7.32 -4.86 4.63
C GLU A 9 6.02 -5.52 4.18
N ALA A 10 6.14 -6.68 3.55
CA ALA A 10 5.00 -7.47 3.11
C ALA A 10 4.27 -8.08 4.31
N ASP A 11 2.94 -8.04 4.27
CA ASP A 11 2.13 -8.81 5.21
C ASP A 11 2.40 -10.32 5.05
N THR A 12 2.43 -11.04 6.17
CA THR A 12 2.83 -12.46 6.19
C THR A 12 1.77 -13.41 5.64
N THR A 13 0.54 -12.92 5.48
CA THR A 13 -0.64 -13.70 5.05
C THR A 13 -1.09 -13.32 3.65
N ASN A 14 -0.87 -12.07 3.24
CA ASN A 14 -1.00 -11.63 1.86
C ASN A 14 0.13 -10.66 1.49
N SER A 15 1.11 -11.15 0.74
CA SER A 15 2.29 -10.36 0.35
C SER A 15 2.00 -9.18 -0.57
N ASP A 16 0.79 -9.10 -1.15
CA ASP A 16 0.37 -7.92 -1.92
C ASP A 16 0.11 -6.70 -1.01
N TYR A 17 -0.08 -6.90 0.31
CA TYR A 17 -0.38 -5.86 1.28
C TYR A 17 0.84 -5.46 2.12
N PHE A 18 0.71 -4.33 2.82
CA PHE A 18 1.73 -3.80 3.74
C PHE A 18 1.43 -4.24 5.18
N ARG A 19 2.44 -4.82 5.85
CA ARG A 19 2.34 -5.38 7.19
C ARG A 19 2.00 -4.31 8.23
N ASN A 20 1.16 -4.66 9.20
CA ASN A 20 1.04 -3.87 10.42
C ASN A 20 2.32 -3.98 11.27
N GLN A 21 2.99 -2.85 11.45
CA GLN A 21 4.26 -2.67 12.17
C GLN A 21 4.07 -1.95 13.52
N ALA A 22 2.82 -1.70 13.94
CA ALA A 22 2.57 -1.08 15.24
C ALA A 22 3.16 -1.92 16.38
N THR A 23 3.84 -1.25 17.32
CA THR A 23 4.48 -1.93 18.46
C THR A 23 3.67 -1.82 19.75
N ASP A 24 2.84 -0.78 19.88
CA ASP A 24 1.94 -0.61 21.02
C ASP A 24 0.53 -1.10 20.66
N SER A 25 0.08 -2.14 21.36
CA SER A 25 -1.25 -2.72 21.24
C SER A 25 -1.67 -3.00 19.78
N PRO A 26 -0.89 -3.77 18.99
CA PRO A 26 -1.16 -3.95 17.55
C PRO A 26 -2.44 -4.73 17.28
N ALA A 27 -3.21 -4.27 16.30
CA ALA A 27 -4.28 -5.07 15.73
C ALA A 27 -3.70 -6.27 14.98
N THR A 28 -4.32 -7.44 15.16
CA THR A 28 -4.03 -8.65 14.37
C THR A 28 -5.10 -8.88 13.33
N GLY A 29 -4.80 -9.67 12.30
CA GLY A 29 -5.75 -10.03 11.25
C GLY A 29 -6.06 -8.88 10.26
N VAL A 30 -5.25 -7.83 10.25
CA VAL A 30 -5.37 -6.68 9.34
C VAL A 30 -4.02 -6.26 8.77
N ALA A 31 -4.07 -5.72 7.56
CA ALA A 31 -2.96 -5.14 6.84
C ALA A 31 -3.41 -3.83 6.17
N VAL A 32 -2.47 -3.12 5.56
CA VAL A 32 -2.75 -1.91 4.79
C VAL A 32 -2.65 -2.22 3.29
N ALA A 33 -3.64 -1.80 2.52
CA ALA A 33 -3.66 -1.91 1.06
C ALA A 33 -3.70 -0.51 0.43
N ILE A 34 -2.90 -0.31 -0.61
CA ILE A 34 -2.83 0.95 -1.35
C ILE A 34 -3.38 0.70 -2.75
N PHE A 35 -4.21 1.62 -3.23
CA PHE A 35 -4.84 1.55 -4.54
C PHE A 35 -4.49 2.79 -5.35
N ASP A 36 -4.36 2.60 -6.66
CA ASP A 36 -4.20 3.69 -7.61
C ASP A 36 -5.51 4.50 -7.79
N ASN A 37 -5.43 5.53 -8.63
CA ASN A 37 -6.55 6.41 -8.94
C ASN A 37 -7.70 5.72 -9.70
N LYS A 38 -7.48 4.52 -10.25
CA LYS A 38 -8.49 3.68 -10.92
C LYS A 38 -9.07 2.63 -9.98
N GLY A 39 -8.59 2.57 -8.72
CA GLY A 39 -9.00 1.60 -7.73
C GLY A 39 -8.34 0.23 -7.91
N ALA A 40 -7.29 0.11 -8.72
CA ALA A 40 -6.49 -1.11 -8.82
C ALA A 40 -5.52 -1.20 -7.63
N LEU A 41 -5.33 -2.41 -7.11
CA LEU A 41 -4.40 -2.66 -6.02
C LEU A 41 -2.95 -2.44 -6.50
N LEU A 42 -2.23 -1.57 -5.80
CA LEU A 42 -0.78 -1.43 -5.93
C LEU A 42 -0.13 -2.44 -4.99
N LYS A 43 0.24 -3.60 -5.55
CA LYS A 43 0.87 -4.68 -4.80
C LYS A 43 2.20 -4.20 -4.23
N ASN A 44 2.48 -4.61 -2.99
CA ASN A 44 3.73 -4.28 -2.30
C ASN A 44 4.96 -4.62 -3.17
N ASN A 45 5.92 -3.69 -3.23
CA ASN A 45 7.18 -3.81 -3.98
C ASN A 45 7.01 -4.07 -5.50
N THR A 46 5.84 -3.79 -6.07
CA THR A 46 5.55 -3.99 -7.50
C THR A 46 5.25 -2.66 -8.19
N GLU A 47 5.73 -2.49 -9.43
CA GLU A 47 5.39 -1.31 -10.24
C GLU A 47 3.88 -1.24 -10.51
N GLY A 48 3.32 -0.05 -10.33
CA GLY A 48 1.96 0.28 -10.73
C GLY A 48 1.79 0.54 -12.23
N ALA A 49 0.59 0.98 -12.60
CA ALA A 49 0.29 1.43 -13.96
C ALA A 49 0.96 2.77 -14.29
N ASP A 50 1.02 3.10 -15.59
CA ASP A 50 1.53 4.38 -16.04
C ASP A 50 0.67 5.54 -15.51
N VAL A 51 1.35 6.56 -14.99
CA VAL A 51 0.77 7.84 -14.59
C VAL A 51 1.12 8.90 -15.62
N ASP A 52 0.12 9.74 -15.92
CA ASP A 52 0.30 10.90 -16.78
C ASP A 52 0.96 12.04 -15.98
N ILE A 53 2.06 12.53 -16.52
CA ILE A 53 2.90 13.59 -15.95
C ILE A 53 3.22 14.67 -16.99
N THR A 54 2.45 14.72 -18.08
CA THR A 54 2.76 15.54 -19.27
C THR A 54 2.60 17.05 -19.07
N SER A 55 2.01 17.50 -17.97
CA SER A 55 1.81 18.92 -17.69
C SER A 55 2.24 19.31 -16.28
N GLY A 56 3.14 20.29 -16.17
CA GLY A 56 3.44 21.03 -14.94
C GLY A 56 3.54 20.15 -13.68
N THR A 57 2.93 20.62 -12.59
CA THR A 57 2.79 19.84 -11.36
C THR A 57 1.69 18.78 -11.53
N ALA A 58 2.07 17.51 -11.59
CA ALA A 58 1.13 16.39 -11.64
C ALA A 58 0.66 16.01 -10.23
N THR A 59 -0.66 15.88 -10.03
CA THR A 59 -1.25 15.35 -8.79
C THR A 59 -1.72 13.93 -9.04
N ILE A 60 -1.19 12.95 -8.30
CA ILE A 60 -1.53 11.53 -8.44
C ILE A 60 -2.22 11.06 -7.16
N PRO A 61 -3.56 10.84 -7.18
CA PRO A 61 -4.28 10.40 -6.00
C PRO A 61 -4.11 8.89 -5.78
N PHE A 62 -3.93 8.51 -4.52
CA PHE A 62 -3.91 7.12 -4.06
C PHE A 62 -4.92 6.94 -2.93
N THR A 63 -5.49 5.74 -2.83
CA THR A 63 -6.39 5.39 -1.71
C THR A 63 -5.71 4.37 -0.82
N VAL A 64 -5.70 4.64 0.48
CA VAL A 64 -5.23 3.69 1.49
C VAL A 64 -6.43 3.10 2.21
N LYS A 65 -6.47 1.77 2.35
CA LYS A 65 -7.53 1.04 3.06
C LYS A 65 -6.94 0.04 4.04
N LEU A 66 -7.65 -0.19 5.13
CA LEU A 66 -7.46 -1.38 5.95
C LEU A 66 -8.00 -2.60 5.19
N ALA A 67 -7.23 -3.66 5.15
CA ALA A 67 -7.61 -4.94 4.55
C ALA A 67 -7.57 -6.03 5.63
N LYS A 68 -8.56 -6.92 5.65
CA LYS A 68 -8.47 -8.15 6.44
C LYS A 68 -7.32 -8.98 5.90
N SER A 69 -6.48 -9.48 6.80
CA SER A 69 -5.40 -10.39 6.47
C SER A 69 -5.49 -11.65 7.32
N GLY A 70 -5.27 -12.82 6.71
CA GLY A 70 -5.40 -14.11 7.37
C GLY A 70 -6.84 -14.58 7.62
N ALA A 71 -6.96 -15.79 8.14
CA ALA A 71 -8.24 -16.46 8.36
C ALA A 71 -8.99 -15.89 9.58
N ASP A 72 -8.28 -15.60 10.67
CA ASP A 72 -8.87 -15.21 11.95
C ASP A 72 -9.54 -13.84 11.93
N ALA A 73 -10.52 -13.64 12.81
CA ALA A 73 -11.18 -12.36 12.94
C ALA A 73 -10.19 -11.25 13.36
N PRO A 74 -10.23 -10.06 12.74
CA PRO A 74 -9.45 -8.91 13.19
C PRO A 74 -9.61 -8.62 14.69
N THR A 75 -8.50 -8.30 15.36
CA THR A 75 -8.53 -7.83 16.75
C THR A 75 -8.37 -6.32 16.82
N LYS A 76 -8.86 -5.72 17.91
CA LYS A 76 -8.71 -4.27 18.14
C LYS A 76 -7.26 -3.94 18.46
N GLY A 77 -6.74 -2.89 17.85
CA GLY A 77 -5.42 -2.37 18.17
C GLY A 77 -4.96 -1.30 17.19
N ALA A 78 -3.73 -0.82 17.37
CA ALA A 78 -3.09 0.12 16.47
C ALA A 78 -2.72 -0.54 15.14
N VAL A 79 -2.78 0.25 14.08
CA VAL A 79 -2.25 -0.10 12.76
C VAL A 79 -1.29 0.99 12.32
N GLN A 80 -0.05 0.60 12.04
CA GLN A 80 1.00 1.49 11.53
C GLN A 80 1.74 0.74 10.43
N THR A 81 2.05 1.41 9.33
CA THR A 81 2.94 0.86 8.31
C THR A 81 3.86 1.96 7.79
N THR A 82 5.10 1.59 7.51
CA THR A 82 6.06 2.46 6.81
C THR A 82 6.18 1.99 5.38
N VAL A 83 6.09 2.93 4.43
CA VAL A 83 6.25 2.67 2.99
C VAL A 83 7.23 3.66 2.37
N THR A 84 7.96 3.20 1.36
CA THR A 84 8.79 4.03 0.48
C THR A 84 8.05 4.23 -0.84
N TYR A 85 7.82 5.48 -1.20
CA TYR A 85 7.27 5.87 -2.49
C TYR A 85 8.41 6.10 -3.50
N ASN A 86 8.45 5.31 -4.56
CA ASN A 86 9.41 5.42 -5.65
C ASN A 86 8.71 5.80 -6.95
N VAL A 87 9.34 6.67 -7.74
CA VAL A 87 8.88 7.05 -9.08
C VAL A 87 9.95 6.71 -10.09
N THR A 88 9.61 5.88 -11.07
CA THR A 88 10.46 5.57 -12.22
C THR A 88 9.95 6.33 -13.43
N TYR A 89 10.81 7.11 -14.07
CA TYR A 89 10.51 7.84 -15.30
C TYR A 89 11.01 7.06 -16.52
N TYR A 90 10.19 7.02 -17.56
CA TYR A 90 10.44 6.38 -18.86
C TYR A 90 10.28 7.39 -20.00
#